data_AF-A0A1H6V272-F1
#
_entry.id   AF-A0A1H6V272-F1
#
_cell.length_a   1.000
_cell.length_b   1.000
_cell.length_c   1.000
_cell.angle_alpha   90.00
_cell.angle_beta   90.00
_cell.angle_gamma   90.00
#
_symmetry.space_group_name_H-M   'P 1'
#
loop_
_entity.id
_entity.type
_entity.pdbx_description
1 polymer ?
#
loop_
_entity_poly.entity_id
_entity_poly.type
_entity_poly.pdbx_seq_one_letter_code
_entity_poly.pdbx_strand_id
1 'polypeptide(L)'
;MQIAQAIARNYNWTIIPSGQIVLNQLGLSTQVAANWIFISDGPYKSYQIGNIEIQFKHSSNKNITGMSYKTAMIVQALKELGEMYIQDNVISKLKNFLTSEEKERLYKETLKTTIWMRPIIKSICEK
;
A
#
# COMPACT_ATOMS: atom_id res chain seq x y z
N MET A 1 7.75 -12.20 -0.02
CA MET A 1 7.32 -11.34 -1.16
C MET A 1 8.17 -11.44 -2.41
N GLN A 2 9.43 -11.90 -2.36
CA GLN A 2 10.31 -11.91 -3.55
C GLN A 2 9.69 -12.58 -4.77
N ILE A 3 8.83 -13.59 -4.59
CA ILE A 3 8.19 -14.29 -5.71
C ILE A 3 7.21 -13.38 -6.47
N ALA A 4 6.35 -12.62 -5.77
CA ALA A 4 5.43 -11.68 -6.41
C ALA A 4 6.18 -10.58 -7.17
N GLN A 5 7.28 -10.07 -6.58
CA GLN A 5 8.16 -9.10 -7.23
C GLN A 5 8.88 -9.69 -8.44
N ALA A 6 9.32 -10.94 -8.38
CA ALA A 6 9.96 -11.63 -9.50
C ALA A 6 8.99 -11.84 -10.67
N ILE A 7 7.75 -12.25 -10.38
CA ILE A 7 6.68 -12.36 -11.38
C ILE A 7 6.43 -11.00 -12.03
N ALA A 8 6.21 -9.97 -11.22
CA ALA A 8 5.96 -8.62 -11.73
C ALA A 8 7.12 -8.10 -12.59
N ARG A 9 8.37 -8.30 -12.15
CA ARG A 9 9.56 -7.93 -12.90
C ARG A 9 9.66 -8.65 -14.25
N ASN A 10 9.30 -9.93 -14.31
CA ASN A 10 9.34 -10.71 -15.56
C ASN A 10 8.36 -10.18 -16.62
N TYR A 11 7.26 -9.56 -16.19
CA TYR A 11 6.25 -8.98 -17.06
C TYR A 11 6.26 -7.45 -17.12
N ASN A 12 7.28 -6.81 -16.52
CA ASN A 12 7.39 -5.35 -16.37
C ASN A 12 6.15 -4.69 -15.71
N TRP A 13 5.56 -5.36 -14.71
CA TRP A 13 4.46 -4.81 -13.94
C TRP A 13 4.95 -4.02 -12.73
N THR A 14 4.29 -2.89 -12.47
CA THR A 14 4.34 -2.22 -11.18
C THR A 14 3.32 -2.88 -10.27
N ILE A 15 3.76 -3.27 -9.07
CA ILE A 15 2.88 -3.87 -8.06
C ILE A 15 2.98 -3.11 -6.75
N ILE A 16 1.84 -2.88 -6.12
CA ILE A 16 1.72 -2.31 -4.77
C ILE A 16 1.06 -3.35 -3.87
N PRO A 17 1.63 -3.67 -2.70
CA PRO A 17 0.97 -4.57 -1.77
C PRO A 17 -0.36 -3.99 -1.28
N SER A 18 -1.31 -4.87 -1.01
CA SER A 18 -2.63 -4.51 -0.47
C SER A 18 -3.08 -5.57 0.53
N GLY A 19 -4.27 -5.38 1.13
CA GLY A 19 -4.79 -6.31 2.12
C GLY A 19 -3.90 -6.42 3.36
N GLN A 20 -3.91 -7.59 3.96
CA GLN A 20 -3.09 -7.90 5.12
C GLN A 20 -1.57 -7.74 4.87
N ILE A 21 -1.13 -7.87 3.62
CA ILE A 21 0.29 -7.81 3.23
C ILE A 21 0.85 -6.40 3.34
N VAL A 22 0.08 -5.36 3.01
CA VAL A 22 0.54 -3.98 3.18
C VAL A 22 0.59 -3.60 4.66
N LEU A 23 -0.38 -4.06 5.45
CA LEU A 23 -0.40 -3.85 6.90
C LEU A 23 0.79 -4.53 7.57
N ASN A 24 1.12 -5.75 7.15
CA ASN A 24 2.27 -6.47 7.70
C ASN A 24 3.61 -5.79 7.36
N GLN A 25 3.78 -5.34 6.11
CA GLN A 25 4.99 -4.63 5.70
C GLN A 25 5.21 -3.30 6.41
N LEU A 26 4.13 -2.59 6.73
CA LEU A 26 4.19 -1.33 7.47
C LEU A 26 4.24 -1.54 8.99
N GLY A 27 4.34 -2.80 9.46
CA GLY A 27 4.35 -3.14 10.88
C GLY A 27 3.02 -2.83 11.59
N LEU A 28 1.94 -2.63 10.85
CA LEU A 28 0.58 -2.37 11.37
C LEU A 28 -0.13 -3.66 11.78
N SER A 29 0.34 -4.82 11.31
CA SER A 29 -0.16 -6.13 11.70
C SER A 29 0.95 -7.18 11.72
N THR A 30 0.82 -8.17 12.59
CA THR A 30 1.72 -9.34 12.67
C THR A 30 1.19 -10.54 11.88
N GLN A 31 -0.03 -10.45 11.34
CA GLN A 31 -0.67 -11.56 10.65
C GLN A 31 -0.01 -11.83 9.30
N VAL A 32 0.45 -13.07 9.10
CA VAL A 32 0.93 -13.57 7.82
C VAL A 32 -0.26 -14.16 7.08
N ALA A 33 -0.71 -13.49 6.01
CA ALA A 33 -1.84 -13.98 5.23
C ALA A 33 -1.45 -15.15 4.32
N ALA A 34 -2.34 -16.12 4.20
CA ALA A 34 -2.27 -17.19 3.19
C ALA A 34 -2.56 -16.67 1.77
N ASN A 35 -3.25 -15.53 1.66
CA ASN A 35 -3.58 -14.88 0.40
C ASN A 35 -2.82 -13.55 0.29
N TRP A 36 -1.97 -13.44 -0.73
CA TRP A 36 -1.16 -12.25 -0.99
C TRP A 36 -1.77 -11.43 -2.11
N ILE A 37 -2.31 -10.26 -1.77
CA ILE A 37 -2.99 -9.40 -2.72
C ILE A 37 -2.07 -8.23 -3.09
N PHE A 38 -1.89 -8.04 -4.40
CA PHE A 38 -1.18 -6.93 -4.99
C PHE A 38 -2.08 -6.20 -5.98
N ILE A 39 -2.03 -4.87 -5.95
CA ILE A 39 -2.64 -4.03 -6.97
C ILE A 39 -1.58 -3.80 -8.05
N SER A 40 -1.91 -4.03 -9.32
CA SER A 40 -0.97 -3.97 -10.44
C SER A 40 -1.46 -3.16 -11.64
N ASP A 41 -0.52 -2.66 -12.43
CA ASP A 41 -0.79 -2.14 -13.79
C ASP A 41 -0.91 -3.27 -14.84
N GLY A 42 -0.41 -4.46 -14.54
CA GLY A 42 -0.64 -5.69 -15.31
C GLY A 42 -2.07 -6.25 -15.19
N PRO A 43 -2.44 -7.27 -15.99
CA PRO A 43 -3.76 -7.90 -15.99
C PRO A 43 -4.11 -8.58 -14.66
N TYR A 44 -5.42 -8.81 -14.44
CA TYR A 44 -5.88 -9.67 -13.36
C TYR A 44 -5.28 -11.07 -13.51
N LYS A 45 -4.54 -11.55 -12.50
CA LYS A 45 -3.91 -12.86 -12.54
C LYS A 45 -3.68 -13.41 -11.15
N SER A 46 -3.92 -14.71 -10.97
CA SER A 46 -3.62 -15.41 -9.72
C SER A 46 -2.60 -16.52 -9.94
N TYR A 47 -1.78 -16.79 -8.93
CA TYR A 47 -0.79 -17.85 -8.92
C TYR A 47 -0.87 -18.62 -7.60
N GLN A 48 -0.98 -19.95 -7.69
CA GLN A 48 -0.91 -20.82 -6.53
C GLN A 48 0.54 -21.27 -6.33
N ILE A 49 1.12 -21.01 -5.15
CA ILE A 49 2.48 -21.40 -4.79
C ILE A 49 2.43 -22.16 -3.47
N GLY A 50 2.37 -23.48 -3.56
CA GLY A 50 2.06 -24.33 -2.41
C GLY A 50 0.72 -23.92 -1.79
N ASN A 51 0.75 -23.53 -0.52
CA ASN A 51 -0.44 -23.12 0.23
C ASN A 51 -0.73 -21.61 0.16
N ILE A 52 0.05 -20.85 -0.61
CA ILE A 52 -0.10 -19.40 -0.75
C ILE A 52 -0.71 -19.09 -2.10
N GLU A 53 -1.80 -18.32 -2.11
CA GLU A 53 -2.34 -17.73 -3.33
C GLU A 53 -1.81 -16.30 -3.50
N ILE A 54 -1.21 -16.00 -4.64
CA ILE A 54 -0.78 -14.65 -5.01
C ILE A 54 -1.76 -14.10 -6.03
N GLN A 55 -2.44 -13.01 -5.71
CA GLN A 55 -3.41 -12.34 -6.57
C GLN A 55 -2.90 -10.96 -7.01
N PHE A 56 -2.80 -10.77 -8.31
CA PHE A 56 -2.59 -9.47 -8.95
C PHE A 56 -3.94 -8.94 -9.42
N LYS A 57 -4.40 -7.86 -8.81
CA LYS A 57 -5.63 -7.16 -9.18
C LYS A 57 -5.28 -5.98 -10.05
N HIS A 58 -5.69 -6.02 -11.31
CA HIS A 58 -5.48 -4.91 -12.21
C HIS A 58 -6.21 -3.67 -11.71
N SER A 59 -5.53 -2.54 -11.67
CA SER A 59 -6.18 -1.28 -11.39
C SER A 59 -5.63 -0.19 -12.31
N SER A 60 -6.51 0.32 -13.16
CA SER A 60 -6.32 1.53 -13.96
C SER A 60 -6.23 2.81 -13.10
N ASN A 61 -6.37 2.68 -11.79
CA ASN A 61 -6.50 3.78 -10.87
C ASN A 61 -5.18 4.57 -10.78
N LYS A 62 -5.29 5.90 -10.85
CA LYS A 62 -4.19 6.88 -10.71
C LYS A 62 -3.37 6.71 -9.42
N ASN A 63 -3.87 5.93 -8.46
CA ASN A 63 -3.19 5.57 -7.22
C ASN A 63 -1.95 4.66 -7.44
N ILE A 64 -1.86 3.92 -8.55
CA ILE A 64 -0.65 3.13 -8.89
C ILE A 64 0.31 3.95 -9.75
N THR A 65 -0.22 4.61 -10.77
CA THR A 65 0.60 5.22 -11.83
C THR A 65 1.00 6.67 -11.54
N GLY A 66 0.33 7.34 -10.60
CA GLY A 66 0.57 8.74 -10.26
C GLY A 66 1.15 8.99 -8.88
N MET A 67 1.53 7.92 -8.15
CA MET A 67 2.05 8.02 -6.78
C MET A 67 3.37 7.27 -6.66
N SER A 68 4.25 7.73 -5.78
CA SER A 68 5.42 6.97 -5.38
C SER A 68 5.01 5.67 -4.67
N TYR A 69 5.89 4.67 -4.70
CA TYR A 69 5.63 3.36 -4.09
C TYR A 69 5.20 3.47 -2.61
N LYS A 70 5.89 4.28 -1.81
CA LYS A 70 5.54 4.48 -0.39
C LYS A 70 4.22 5.21 -0.19
N THR A 71 3.93 6.23 -1.00
CA THR A 71 2.62 6.90 -0.99
C THR A 71 1.51 5.90 -1.28
N ALA A 72 1.66 5.09 -2.32
CA ALA A 72 0.67 4.09 -2.70
C ALA A 72 0.48 3.04 -1.59
N MET A 73 1.55 2.59 -0.94
CA MET A 73 1.48 1.68 0.22
C MET A 73 0.67 2.29 1.37
N ILE A 74 0.93 3.55 1.72
CA ILE A 74 0.18 4.23 2.80
C ILE A 74 -1.29 4.33 2.42
N VAL A 75 -1.61 4.76 1.20
CA VAL A 75 -3.00 4.83 0.74
C VAL A 75 -3.68 3.46 0.79
N GLN A 76 -3.00 2.38 0.40
CA GLN A 76 -3.54 1.03 0.50
C GLN A 76 -3.75 0.60 1.95
N ALA A 77 -2.81 0.91 2.86
CA ALA A 77 -2.94 0.61 4.27
C ALA A 77 -4.11 1.34 4.92
N LEU A 78 -4.29 2.63 4.61
CA LEU A 78 -5.43 3.41 5.07
C LEU A 78 -6.74 2.83 4.52
N LYS A 79 -6.80 2.46 3.23
CA LYS A 79 -7.99 1.81 2.65
C LYS A 79 -8.34 0.50 3.36
N GLU A 80 -7.34 -0.31 3.67
CA GLU A 80 -7.54 -1.60 4.31
C GLU A 80 -8.00 -1.48 5.77
N LEU A 81 -7.41 -0.54 6.53
CA LEU A 81 -7.84 -0.27 7.90
C LEU A 81 -9.22 0.37 7.96
N GLY A 82 -9.50 1.31 7.06
CA GLY A 82 -10.67 2.17 7.11
C GLY A 82 -10.57 3.25 8.19
N GLU A 83 -11.40 4.29 8.05
CA GLU A 83 -11.35 5.51 8.88
C GLU A 83 -11.46 5.23 10.39
N MET A 84 -12.34 4.30 10.78
CA MET A 84 -12.65 4.01 12.18
C MET A 84 -11.51 3.31 12.96
N TYR A 85 -10.56 2.68 12.26
CA TYR A 85 -9.50 1.86 12.89
C TYR A 85 -8.13 2.55 12.89
N ILE A 86 -8.06 3.80 12.47
CA ILE A 86 -6.81 4.56 12.44
C ILE A 86 -6.64 5.27 13.78
N GLN A 87 -5.77 4.70 14.60
CA GLN A 87 -5.40 5.20 15.93
C GLN A 87 -4.01 5.86 15.89
N ASP A 88 -3.65 6.55 16.98
CA ASP A 88 -2.37 7.28 17.08
C ASP A 88 -1.14 6.38 16.89
N ASN A 89 -1.23 5.11 17.28
CA ASN A 89 -0.16 4.13 17.06
C ASN A 89 0.07 3.84 15.56
N VAL A 90 -0.99 3.78 14.75
CA VAL A 90 -0.93 3.61 13.30
C VAL A 90 -0.26 4.84 12.69
N ILE A 91 -0.73 6.03 13.05
CA ILE A 91 -0.16 7.30 12.58
C ILE A 91 1.33 7.38 12.91
N SER A 92 1.71 7.06 14.16
CA SER A 92 3.11 7.07 14.61
C SER A 92 3.99 6.10 13.82
N LYS A 93 3.51 4.88 13.56
CA LYS A 93 4.24 3.90 12.73
C LYS A 93 4.44 4.40 11.31
N LEU A 94 3.38 4.93 10.69
CA LEU A 94 3.44 5.46 9.32
C LEU A 94 4.35 6.70 9.23
N LYS A 95 4.33 7.55 10.26
CA LYS A 95 5.19 8.73 10.37
C LYS A 95 6.68 8.36 10.43
N ASN A 96 7.02 7.29 11.14
CA ASN A 96 8.39 6.78 11.27
C ASN A 96 8.87 6.00 10.03
N PHE A 97 7.95 5.53 9.19
CA PHE A 97 8.27 4.83 7.94
C PHE A 97 8.75 5.77 6.81
N LEU A 98 8.47 7.07 6.95
CA LEU A 98 8.75 8.09 5.94
C LEU A 98 9.86 9.04 6.37
N THR A 99 10.74 9.40 5.44
CA THR A 99 11.62 10.56 5.58
C THR A 99 10.84 11.87 5.43
N SER A 100 11.45 13.00 5.79
CA SER A 100 10.83 14.32 5.59
C SER A 100 10.46 14.60 4.13
N GLU A 101 11.33 14.23 3.19
CA GLU A 101 11.06 14.39 1.75
C GLU A 101 9.88 13.51 1.31
N GLU A 102 9.80 12.27 1.82
CA GLU A 102 8.72 11.35 1.51
C GLU A 102 7.39 11.81 2.12
N LYS A 103 7.40 12.49 3.27
CA LYS A 103 6.20 13.13 3.85
C LYS A 103 5.70 14.27 2.97
N GLU A 104 6.59 15.12 2.45
CA GLU A 104 6.20 16.18 1.51
C GLU A 104 5.61 15.60 0.22
N ARG A 105 6.23 14.53 -0.29
CA ARG A 105 5.77 13.82 -1.48
C ARG A 105 4.41 13.16 -1.26
N LEU A 106 4.24 12.47 -0.13
CA LEU A 106 2.96 11.90 0.31
C LEU A 106 1.87 12.97 0.29
N TYR A 107 2.11 14.12 0.93
CA TYR A 107 1.14 15.20 1.00
C TYR A 107 0.73 15.71 -0.39
N LYS A 108 1.69 15.95 -1.30
CA LYS A 108 1.43 16.44 -2.66
C LYS A 108 0.68 15.42 -3.53
N GLU A 109 1.13 14.17 -3.51
CA GLU A 109 0.55 13.10 -4.34
C GLU A 109 -0.87 12.72 -3.88
N THR A 110 -1.20 12.97 -2.61
CA THR A 110 -2.49 12.61 -2.02
C THR A 110 -3.52 13.75 -1.99
N LEU A 111 -3.24 14.91 -2.58
CA LEU A 111 -4.24 15.99 -2.65
C LEU A 111 -5.54 15.56 -3.35
N LYS A 112 -5.46 14.58 -4.27
CA LYS A 112 -6.58 14.07 -5.07
C LYS A 112 -7.16 12.72 -4.58
N THR A 113 -6.69 12.17 -3.45
CA THR A 113 -7.29 10.94 -2.88
C THR A 113 -8.58 11.26 -2.12
N THR A 114 -9.26 10.20 -1.67
CA THR A 114 -10.50 10.18 -0.91
C THR A 114 -10.45 11.15 0.27
N ILE A 115 -11.50 11.96 0.41
CA ILE A 115 -11.57 13.13 1.29
C ILE A 115 -11.23 12.78 2.75
N TRP A 116 -11.74 11.66 3.27
CA TRP A 116 -11.55 11.25 4.65
C TRP A 116 -10.08 10.94 5.01
N MET A 117 -9.24 10.60 4.01
CA MET A 117 -7.81 10.32 4.26
C MET A 117 -6.99 11.58 4.50
N ARG A 118 -7.46 12.74 4.04
CA ARG A 118 -6.72 14.01 4.11
C ARG A 118 -6.31 14.41 5.53
N PRO A 119 -7.19 14.42 6.55
CA PRO A 119 -6.79 14.73 7.92
C PRO A 119 -5.74 13.75 8.44
N ILE A 120 -5.89 12.45 8.18
CA ILE A 120 -4.93 11.42 8.61
C ILE A 120 -3.57 11.61 7.95
N ILE A 121 -3.54 11.86 6.64
CA ILE A 121 -2.30 12.10 5.91
C ILE A 121 -1.60 13.34 6.44
N LYS A 122 -2.36 14.40 6.74
CA LYS A 122 -1.79 15.59 7.37
C LYS A 122 -1.11 15.25 8.70
N SER A 123 -1.76 14.47 9.58
CA SER A 123 -1.16 14.02 10.84
C SER A 123 0.10 13.15 10.66
N ILE A 124 0.17 12.32 9.61
CA ILE A 124 1.36 11.53 9.27
C ILE A 124 2.53 12.45 8.81
N CYS A 125 2.20 13.51 8.07
CA CYS A 125 3.16 14.47 7.53
C CYS A 125 3.63 15.51 8.55
N GLU A 126 2.90 15.71 9.65
CA GLU A 126 3.27 16.64 10.73
C GLU A 126 4.60 16.21 11.40
N LYS A 127 5.37 17.21 11.84
CA LYS A 127 6.70 17.02 12.46
C LYS A 127 6.61 16.25 13.76
#